data_AF-A0A7J2K707-F1
#
_entry.id   AF-A0A7J2K707-F1
#
_cell.length_a   1.000
_cell.length_b   1.000
_cell.length_c   1.000
_cell.angle_alpha   90.00
_cell.angle_beta   90.00
_cell.angle_gamma   90.00
#
_symmetry.space_group_name_H-M   'P 1'
#
loop_
_entity.id
_entity.type
_entity.pdbx_description
1 polymer ?
#
loop_
_entity_poly.entity_id
_entity_poly.type
_entity_poly.pdbx_seq_one_letter_code
_entity_poly.pdbx_strand_id
1 'polypeptide(L)'
;MKARKITGYITLIEPRTRRGLIEYRLRIVTPGGERIVAYIREPPPWLKLGTPADITIISAGDRLLIDRISRKRGLNELRIAPIMIDEIVKEAFTVMSGKINGKFFSVPILDEHLVSRLPNKVPSKVYCIFSESGGGLKILEIISEREYMIFTNARKILNQIIGNERRINEYVKNLLEDYVKELG
;
A
#
# COMPACT_ATOMS: atom_id res chain seq x y z
N MET A 1 12.00 16.31 19.11
CA MET A 1 11.97 15.18 18.16
C MET A 1 12.23 15.71 16.75
N LYS A 2 13.14 15.11 15.97
CA LYS A 2 13.47 15.59 14.62
C LYS A 2 12.47 14.99 13.62
N ALA A 3 11.70 15.86 12.95
CA ALA A 3 10.79 15.44 11.89
C ALA A 3 11.55 15.28 10.58
N ARG A 4 11.26 14.22 9.83
CA ARG A 4 11.80 13.97 8.49
C ARG A 4 10.64 14.00 7.49
N LYS A 5 10.78 14.81 6.43
CA LYS A 5 9.83 14.86 5.33
C LYS A 5 10.28 13.92 4.22
N ILE A 6 9.36 13.13 3.69
CA ILE A 6 9.62 12.19 2.60
C ILE A 6 8.48 12.24 1.58
N THR A 7 8.79 11.99 0.32
CA THR A 7 7.81 11.74 -0.73
C THR A 7 8.01 10.30 -1.20
N GLY A 8 6.94 9.51 -1.24
CA GLY A 8 7.03 8.11 -1.65
C GLY A 8 5.68 7.46 -1.94
N TYR A 9 5.75 6.23 -2.40
CA TYR A 9 4.60 5.40 -2.74
C TYR A 9 4.26 4.43 -1.63
N ILE A 10 2.96 4.30 -1.32
CA ILE A 10 2.48 3.32 -0.35
C ILE A 10 2.48 1.94 -1.00
N THR A 11 3.28 1.03 -0.47
CA THR A 11 3.46 -0.34 -1.00
C THR A 11 2.93 -1.42 -0.07
N LEU A 12 2.63 -1.07 1.19
CA LEU A 12 1.95 -1.93 2.16
C LEU A 12 1.05 -1.07 3.04
N ILE A 13 -0.14 -1.59 3.34
CA ILE A 13 -1.03 -1.09 4.39
C ILE A 13 -1.47 -2.31 5.18
N GLU A 14 -1.04 -2.43 6.42
CA GLU A 14 -1.34 -3.61 7.24
C GLU A 14 -1.80 -3.20 8.64
N PRO A 15 -3.00 -3.62 9.07
CA PRO A 15 -3.45 -3.37 10.44
C PRO A 15 -2.63 -4.22 11.42
N ARG A 16 -2.31 -3.63 12.56
CA ARG A 16 -1.62 -4.24 13.70
C ARG A 16 -2.32 -3.82 14.97
N THR A 17 -2.41 -4.73 15.92
CA THR A 17 -2.93 -4.42 17.27
C THR A 17 -1.76 -4.19 18.19
N ARG A 18 -1.75 -3.04 18.90
CA ARG A 18 -0.76 -2.72 19.92
C ARG A 18 -1.45 -2.14 21.14
N ARG A 19 -1.26 -2.78 22.30
CA ARG A 19 -1.86 -2.36 23.59
C ARG A 19 -3.38 -2.15 23.48
N GLY A 20 -4.07 -3.03 22.76
CA GLY A 20 -5.52 -2.96 22.54
C GLY A 20 -5.98 -1.93 21.50
N LEU A 21 -5.07 -1.11 20.94
CA LEU A 21 -5.41 -0.13 19.91
C LEU A 21 -4.96 -0.62 18.52
N ILE A 22 -5.75 -0.30 17.50
CA ILE A 22 -5.40 -0.56 16.10
C ILE A 22 -4.42 0.53 15.63
N GLU A 23 -3.32 0.11 15.03
CA GLU A 23 -2.41 0.95 14.27
C GLU A 23 -2.15 0.30 12.90
N TYR A 24 -1.78 1.10 11.92
CA TYR A 24 -1.49 0.63 10.57
C TYR A 24 -0.01 0.78 10.29
N ARG A 25 0.63 -0.34 9.96
CA ARG A 25 1.99 -0.39 9.44
C ARG A 25 1.96 -0.05 7.95
N LEU A 26 2.62 1.03 7.58
CA LEU A 26 2.81 1.43 6.19
C LEU A 26 4.23 1.12 5.75
N ARG A 27 4.37 0.55 4.55
CA ARG A 27 5.64 0.52 3.82
C ARG A 27 5.60 1.60 2.75
N ILE A 28 6.62 2.44 2.74
CA ILE A 28 6.77 3.59 1.86
C ILE A 28 8.04 3.36 1.05
N VAL A 29 7.95 3.48 -0.28
CA VAL A 29 9.11 3.40 -1.17
C VAL A 29 9.27 4.74 -1.88
N THR A 30 10.41 5.40 -1.70
CA THR A 30 10.70 6.66 -2.40
C THR A 30 10.98 6.39 -3.88
N PRO A 31 10.86 7.38 -4.78
CA PRO A 31 11.29 7.23 -6.17
C PRO A 31 12.76 6.79 -6.31
N GLY A 32 13.61 7.22 -5.38
CA GLY A 32 15.01 6.80 -5.28
C GLY A 32 15.20 5.33 -4.88
N GLY A 33 14.16 4.64 -4.42
CA GLY A 33 14.19 3.24 -4.00
C GLY A 33 14.44 3.02 -2.50
N GLU A 34 14.52 4.10 -1.71
CA GLU A 34 14.61 3.97 -0.25
C GLU A 34 13.30 3.38 0.29
N ARG A 35 13.41 2.38 1.18
CA ARG A 35 12.28 1.72 1.81
C ARG A 35 12.17 2.13 3.27
N ILE A 36 10.98 2.56 3.66
CA ILE A 36 10.70 3.08 5.01
C ILE A 36 9.46 2.36 5.54
N VAL A 37 9.54 1.90 6.79
CA VAL A 37 8.39 1.36 7.53
C VAL A 37 8.01 2.37 8.60
N ALA A 38 6.76 2.85 8.56
CA ALA A 38 6.24 3.82 9.52
C ALA A 38 4.80 3.47 9.91
N TYR A 39 4.31 4.05 11.00
CA TYR A 39 3.02 3.68 11.59
C TYR A 39 2.08 4.88 11.69
N ILE A 40 0.80 4.66 11.39
CA ILE A 40 -0.29 5.64 11.52
C ILE A 40 -1.47 5.01 12.24
N ARG A 41 -2.18 5.76 13.09
CA ARG A 41 -3.40 5.25 13.75
C ARG A 41 -4.62 5.35 12.85
N GLU A 42 -4.78 6.50 12.19
CA GLU A 42 -5.92 6.82 11.37
C GLU A 42 -5.45 7.09 9.92
N PRO A 43 -5.39 6.05 9.07
CA PRO A 43 -5.06 6.24 7.67
C PRO A 43 -6.17 7.05 6.99
N PRO A 44 -5.83 8.06 6.19
CA PRO A 44 -6.86 8.84 5.52
C PRO A 44 -7.61 7.96 4.50
N PRO A 45 -8.91 8.21 4.26
CA PRO A 45 -9.77 7.34 3.45
C PRO A 45 -9.35 7.23 1.98
N TRP A 46 -8.51 8.16 1.52
CA TRP A 46 -7.95 8.11 0.17
C TRP A 46 -6.75 7.18 0.01
N LEU A 47 -6.15 6.73 1.12
CA LEU A 47 -4.92 5.95 1.10
C LEU A 47 -5.16 4.56 0.52
N LYS A 48 -4.40 4.21 -0.52
CA LYS A 48 -4.39 2.86 -1.10
C LYS A 48 -2.98 2.51 -1.58
N LEU A 49 -2.76 1.24 -1.86
CA LEU A 49 -1.52 0.77 -2.48
C LEU A 49 -1.29 1.48 -3.81
N GLY A 50 -0.03 1.83 -4.07
CA GLY A 50 0.40 2.60 -5.24
C GLY A 50 0.16 4.10 -5.15
N THR A 51 -0.51 4.62 -4.11
CA THR A 51 -0.73 6.07 -3.96
C THR A 51 0.56 6.80 -3.60
N PRO A 52 0.92 7.89 -4.31
CA PRO A 52 2.00 8.77 -3.92
C PRO A 52 1.55 9.72 -2.81
N ALA A 53 2.38 9.86 -1.77
CA ALA A 53 2.10 10.71 -0.62
C ALA A 53 3.33 11.51 -0.20
N ASP A 54 3.07 12.74 0.26
CA ASP A 54 4.00 13.51 1.08
C ASP A 54 3.75 13.13 2.55
N ILE A 55 4.80 12.73 3.24
CA ILE A 55 4.72 12.14 4.58
C ILE A 55 5.74 12.83 5.49
N THR A 56 5.28 13.26 6.66
CA THR A 56 6.14 13.72 7.75
C THR A 56 6.21 12.61 8.78
N ILE A 57 7.42 12.11 9.02
CA ILE A 57 7.69 11.08 10.02
C ILE A 57 8.45 11.64 11.21
N ILE A 58 8.14 11.15 12.40
CA ILE A 58 8.83 11.44 13.66
C ILE A 58 9.36 10.14 14.26
N SER A 59 10.53 10.18 14.88
CA SER A 59 11.07 9.04 15.62
C SER A 59 10.54 9.05 17.06
N ALA A 60 9.92 7.95 17.48
CA ALA A 60 9.44 7.71 18.84
C ALA A 60 10.02 6.38 19.34
N GLY A 61 11.14 6.46 20.06
CA GLY A 61 11.93 5.29 20.45
C GLY A 61 12.60 4.65 19.23
N ASP A 62 12.32 3.37 19.03
CA ASP A 62 12.80 2.53 17.91
C ASP A 62 11.90 2.60 16.67
N ARG A 63 10.83 3.42 16.71
CA ARG A 63 9.78 3.41 15.69
C ARG A 63 9.61 4.76 15.00
N LEU A 64 9.21 4.69 13.73
CA LEU A 64 8.82 5.84 12.94
C LEU A 64 7.30 5.99 12.95
N LEU A 65 6.79 7.11 13.44
CA LEU A 65 5.38 7.44 13.41
C LEU A 65 5.11 8.46 12.31
N ILE A 66 3.97 8.33 11.65
CA ILE A 66 3.48 9.29 10.67
C ILE A 66 2.75 10.39 11.44
N ASP A 67 3.33 11.58 11.45
CA ASP A 67 2.74 12.78 12.02
C ASP A 67 1.74 13.41 11.04
N ARG A 68 2.12 13.49 9.75
CA ARG A 68 1.26 14.01 8.68
C ARG A 68 1.40 13.20 7.41
N ILE A 69 0.28 13.04 6.70
CA ILE A 69 0.23 12.40 5.39
C ILE A 69 -0.75 13.15 4.49
N SER A 70 -0.30 13.51 3.29
CA SER A 70 -1.11 14.18 2.28
C SER A 70 -0.87 13.59 0.90
N ARG A 71 -1.86 13.66 0.02
CA ARG A 71 -1.69 13.23 -1.38
C ARG A 71 -0.60 14.06 -2.05
N LYS A 72 0.37 13.40 -2.68
CA LYS A 72 1.34 14.08 -3.53
C LYS A 72 0.69 14.39 -4.87
N ARG A 73 0.55 15.67 -5.21
CA ARG A 73 0.14 16.11 -6.55
C ARG A 73 1.33 16.02 -7.52
N GLY A 74 1.07 15.70 -8.78
CA GLY A 74 2.10 15.64 -9.83
C GLY A 74 2.85 14.31 -9.95
N LEU A 75 2.56 13.32 -9.11
CA LEU A 75 2.96 11.93 -9.33
C LEU A 75 1.74 11.08 -9.65
N ASN A 76 1.87 10.19 -10.64
CA ASN A 76 0.83 9.23 -10.98
C ASN A 76 0.76 8.13 -9.93
N GLU A 77 -0.44 7.61 -9.69
CA GLU A 77 -0.60 6.40 -8.91
C GLU A 77 0.08 5.23 -9.63
N LEU A 78 0.81 4.42 -8.88
CA LEU A 78 1.47 3.25 -9.44
C LEU A 78 0.45 2.17 -9.72
N ARG A 79 0.59 1.58 -10.90
CA ARG A 79 -0.21 0.42 -11.29
C ARG A 79 0.27 -0.80 -10.53
N ILE A 80 -0.67 -1.49 -9.91
CA ILE A 80 -0.49 -2.85 -9.42
C ILE A 80 -0.90 -3.77 -10.56
N ALA A 81 0.04 -4.53 -11.12
CA ALA A 81 -0.26 -5.43 -12.22
C ALA A 81 0.03 -6.88 -11.82
N PRO A 82 -0.88 -7.81 -12.18
CA PRO A 82 -0.57 -9.23 -12.09
C PRO A 82 0.54 -9.55 -13.08
N ILE A 83 1.51 -10.33 -12.63
CA ILE A 83 2.56 -10.90 -13.46
C ILE A 83 2.62 -12.40 -13.25
N MET A 84 3.04 -13.09 -14.30
CA MET A 84 3.42 -14.50 -14.21
C MET A 84 4.94 -14.54 -14.22
N ILE A 85 5.54 -15.04 -13.14
CA ILE A 85 6.98 -15.30 -13.08
C ILE A 85 7.18 -16.69 -13.66
N ASP A 86 7.93 -16.77 -14.75
CA ASP A 86 8.27 -18.02 -15.43
C ASP A 86 9.57 -18.61 -14.87
N GLU A 87 10.54 -17.75 -14.52
CA GLU A 87 11.88 -18.16 -14.12
C GLU A 87 12.49 -17.19 -13.09
N ILE A 88 13.26 -17.76 -12.16
CA ILE A 88 14.11 -17.02 -11.21
C ILE A 88 15.51 -17.63 -11.24
N VAL A 89 16.48 -16.85 -11.69
CA VAL A 89 17.89 -17.24 -11.72
C VAL A 89 18.61 -16.54 -10.57
N LYS A 90 19.38 -17.30 -9.78
CA LYS A 90 20.14 -16.78 -8.62
C LYS A 90 21.62 -17.11 -8.80
N GLU A 91 22.31 -16.32 -9.61
CA GLU A 91 23.76 -16.42 -9.81
C GLU A 91 24.47 -15.24 -9.12
N ALA A 92 25.26 -14.45 -9.85
CA ALA A 92 25.92 -13.24 -9.32
C ALA A 92 24.91 -12.15 -8.91
N PHE A 93 23.73 -12.13 -9.54
CA PHE A 93 22.58 -11.32 -9.17
C PHE A 93 21.30 -12.14 -9.40
N THR A 94 20.24 -11.77 -8.68
CA THR A 94 18.93 -12.41 -8.89
C THR A 94 18.25 -11.79 -10.11
N VAL A 95 17.86 -12.62 -11.07
CA VAL A 95 17.08 -12.21 -12.26
C VAL A 95 15.70 -12.84 -12.18
N MET A 96 14.68 -12.02 -12.40
CA MET A 96 13.29 -12.47 -12.50
C MET A 96 12.79 -12.26 -13.92
N SER A 97 12.31 -13.34 -14.54
CA SER A 97 11.78 -13.34 -15.89
C SER A 97 10.33 -13.83 -15.91
N GLY A 98 9.54 -13.30 -16.82
CA GLY A 98 8.12 -13.65 -16.90
C GLY A 98 7.32 -12.87 -17.91
N LYS A 99 6.01 -12.80 -17.70
CA LYS A 99 5.06 -12.07 -18.54
C LYS A 99 4.26 -11.03 -17.77
N ILE A 100 4.17 -9.82 -18.35
CA ILE A 100 3.30 -8.73 -17.92
C ILE A 100 2.42 -8.29 -19.09
N ASN A 101 1.09 -8.33 -18.92
CA ASN A 101 0.13 -8.03 -19.99
C ASN A 101 0.44 -8.78 -21.32
N GLY A 102 0.87 -10.04 -21.22
CA GLY A 102 1.23 -10.87 -22.39
C GLY A 102 2.61 -10.59 -23.00
N LYS A 103 3.32 -9.55 -22.56
CA LYS A 103 4.68 -9.24 -23.03
C LYS A 103 5.73 -9.84 -22.09
N PHE A 104 6.78 -10.41 -22.67
CA PHE A 104 7.92 -10.92 -21.91
C PHE A 104 8.68 -9.78 -21.24
N PHE A 105 9.20 -10.03 -20.04
CA PHE A 105 10.14 -9.16 -19.37
C PHE A 105 11.20 -9.99 -18.65
N SER A 106 12.38 -9.39 -18.47
CA SER A 106 13.44 -9.92 -17.62
C SER A 106 14.12 -8.75 -16.93
N VAL A 107 14.18 -8.78 -15.60
CA VAL A 107 14.73 -7.67 -14.80
C VAL A 107 15.64 -8.19 -13.70
N PRO A 108 16.81 -7.55 -13.49
CA PRO A 108 17.63 -7.83 -12.32
C PRO A 108 16.97 -7.25 -11.06
N ILE A 109 16.99 -8.03 -9.98
CA ILE A 109 16.51 -7.62 -8.67
C ILE A 109 17.73 -7.46 -7.76
N LEU A 110 18.10 -6.20 -7.53
CA LEU A 110 19.23 -5.81 -6.68
C LEU A 110 18.85 -5.61 -5.21
N ASP A 111 17.54 -5.48 -4.93
CA ASP A 111 17.05 -5.25 -3.58
C ASP A 111 16.74 -6.59 -2.87
N GLU A 112 17.45 -6.85 -1.78
CA GLU A 112 17.28 -8.05 -0.95
C GLU A 112 15.85 -8.21 -0.44
N HIS A 113 15.15 -7.10 -0.13
CA HIS A 113 13.74 -7.18 0.27
C HIS A 113 12.90 -7.78 -0.86
N LEU A 114 13.03 -7.31 -2.10
CA LEU A 114 12.34 -7.93 -3.24
C LEU A 114 12.75 -9.39 -3.46
N VAL A 115 14.03 -9.73 -3.32
CA VAL A 115 14.51 -11.11 -3.45
C VAL A 115 13.82 -12.02 -2.42
N SER A 116 13.68 -11.56 -1.17
CA SER A 116 13.01 -12.30 -0.11
C SER A 116 11.50 -12.52 -0.35
N ARG A 117 10.91 -11.75 -1.27
CA ARG A 117 9.48 -11.77 -1.63
C ARG A 117 9.19 -12.63 -2.85
N LEU A 118 10.23 -13.14 -3.52
CA LEU A 118 10.08 -14.02 -4.67
C LEU A 118 9.44 -15.35 -4.27
N PRO A 119 8.62 -15.95 -5.15
CA PRO A 119 8.05 -17.26 -4.90
C PRO A 119 9.14 -18.35 -4.89
N ASN A 120 8.95 -19.37 -4.06
CA ASN A 120 9.88 -20.51 -3.97
C ASN A 120 9.74 -21.50 -5.12
N LYS A 121 8.66 -21.43 -5.90
CA LYS A 121 8.37 -22.29 -7.05
C LYS A 121 7.88 -21.43 -8.21
N VAL A 122 8.26 -21.82 -9.42
CA VAL A 122 7.84 -21.21 -10.69
C VAL A 122 7.29 -22.29 -11.64
N PRO A 123 6.36 -21.96 -12.56
CA PRO A 123 5.77 -20.64 -12.75
C PRO A 123 4.86 -20.23 -11.58
N SER A 124 4.80 -18.94 -11.28
CA SER A 124 3.97 -18.42 -10.17
C SER A 124 3.39 -17.06 -10.50
N LYS A 125 2.10 -16.89 -10.16
CA LYS A 125 1.40 -15.61 -10.29
C LYS A 125 1.66 -14.74 -9.06
N VAL A 126 2.10 -13.51 -9.28
CA VAL A 126 2.27 -12.50 -8.23
C VAL A 126 1.74 -11.15 -8.70
N TYR A 127 1.63 -10.20 -7.79
CA TYR A 127 1.24 -8.83 -8.07
C TYR A 127 2.43 -7.91 -7.79
N CYS A 128 2.78 -7.10 -8.77
CA CYS A 128 3.90 -6.17 -8.65
C CYS A 128 3.43 -4.73 -8.70
N ILE A 129 4.07 -3.88 -7.91
CA ILE A 129 3.94 -2.43 -7.99
C ILE A 129 5.10 -1.92 -8.84
N PHE A 130 4.77 -1.31 -9.98
CA PHE A 130 5.76 -0.82 -10.94
C PHE A 130 5.88 0.69 -10.90
N SER A 131 7.09 1.18 -11.10
CA SER A 131 7.37 2.56 -11.47
C SER A 131 7.99 2.58 -12.87
N GLU A 132 7.36 3.30 -13.79
CA GLU A 132 7.93 3.63 -15.09
C GLU A 132 8.62 5.00 -14.93
N SER A 133 9.92 4.99 -14.70
CA SER A 133 10.70 6.22 -14.51
C SER A 133 12.04 6.10 -15.25
N GLY A 134 12.37 7.10 -16.07
CA GLY A 134 13.66 7.16 -16.76
C GLY A 134 13.87 6.12 -17.87
N GLY A 135 12.80 5.64 -18.52
CA GLY A 135 12.88 4.72 -19.66
C GLY A 135 12.98 3.23 -19.31
N GLY A 136 12.91 2.86 -18.02
CA GLY A 136 12.95 1.47 -17.56
C GLY A 136 11.80 1.10 -16.62
N LEU A 137 11.42 -0.17 -16.63
CA LEU A 137 10.45 -0.75 -15.70
C LEU A 137 11.16 -1.08 -14.38
N LYS A 138 10.79 -0.40 -13.28
CA LYS A 138 11.32 -0.68 -11.94
C LYS A 138 10.26 -1.33 -11.07
N ILE A 139 10.60 -2.45 -10.44
CA ILE A 139 9.75 -3.12 -9.46
C ILE A 139 9.99 -2.48 -8.10
N LEU A 140 8.93 -1.98 -7.47
CA LEU A 140 9.01 -1.41 -6.13
C LEU A 140 8.62 -2.42 -5.05
N GLU A 141 7.68 -3.31 -5.36
CA GLU A 141 7.18 -4.33 -4.44
C GLU A 141 6.69 -5.59 -5.18
N ILE A 142 6.87 -6.75 -4.55
CA ILE A 142 6.30 -8.03 -4.97
C ILE A 142 5.33 -8.50 -3.88
N ILE A 143 4.09 -8.75 -4.30
CA ILE A 143 2.98 -9.14 -3.45
C ILE A 143 2.51 -10.52 -3.90
N SER A 144 2.50 -11.49 -2.99
CA SER A 144 1.95 -12.81 -3.30
C SER A 144 0.46 -12.72 -3.63
N GLU A 145 -0.07 -13.65 -4.42
CA GLU A 145 -1.50 -13.69 -4.73
C GLU A 145 -2.36 -13.76 -3.46
N ARG A 146 -1.93 -14.53 -2.46
CA ARG A 146 -2.60 -14.62 -1.15
C ARG A 146 -2.66 -13.27 -0.44
N GLU A 147 -1.54 -12.55 -0.35
CA GLU A 147 -1.51 -11.22 0.28
C GLU A 147 -2.38 -10.22 -0.48
N TYR A 148 -2.30 -10.23 -1.81
CA TYR A 148 -3.13 -9.36 -2.65
C TYR A 148 -4.63 -9.61 -2.42
N MET A 149 -5.05 -10.88 -2.36
CA MET A 149 -6.43 -11.24 -2.01
C MET A 149 -6.83 -10.75 -0.63
N ILE A 150 -5.96 -10.90 0.38
CA ILE A 150 -6.23 -10.39 1.74
C ILE A 150 -6.42 -8.88 1.71
N PHE A 151 -5.52 -8.13 1.07
CA PHE A 151 -5.61 -6.67 1.01
C PHE A 151 -6.87 -6.20 0.28
N THR A 152 -7.21 -6.84 -0.84
CA THR A 152 -8.42 -6.48 -1.60
C THR A 152 -9.70 -6.81 -0.85
N ASN A 153 -9.76 -7.96 -0.17
CA ASN A 153 -10.93 -8.34 0.63
C ASN A 153 -11.08 -7.48 1.88
N ALA A 154 -10.00 -7.22 2.63
CA ALA A 154 -10.02 -6.35 3.79
C ALA A 154 -10.52 -4.95 3.41
N ARG A 155 -10.07 -4.41 2.27
CA ARG A 155 -10.55 -3.12 1.76
C ARG A 155 -12.04 -3.13 1.42
N LYS A 156 -12.55 -4.21 0.82
CA LYS A 156 -14.00 -4.35 0.54
C LYS A 156 -14.82 -4.33 1.82
N ILE A 157 -14.40 -5.09 2.84
CA ILE A 157 -15.08 -5.14 4.15
C ILE A 157 -15.06 -3.77 4.82
N LEU A 158 -13.90 -3.10 4.86
CA LEU A 158 -13.79 -1.76 5.43
C LEU A 158 -14.71 -0.74 4.73
N ASN A 159 -14.77 -0.77 3.39
CA ASN A 159 -15.66 0.10 2.64
C ASN A 159 -17.15 -0.17 2.94
N GLN A 160 -17.53 -1.43 3.18
CA GLN A 160 -18.88 -1.79 3.58
C GLN A 160 -19.22 -1.27 4.98
N ILE A 161 -18.31 -1.40 5.94
CA ILE A 161 -18.48 -0.87 7.31
C ILE A 161 -18.68 0.65 7.27
N ILE A 162 -17.79 1.37 6.58
CA ILE A 162 -17.87 2.83 6.43
C ILE A 162 -19.18 3.25 5.72
N GLY A 163 -19.59 2.50 4.69
CA GLY A 163 -20.85 2.76 3.99
C GLY A 163 -22.07 2.57 4.89
N ASN A 164 -22.06 1.55 5.74
CA ASN A 164 -23.13 1.28 6.69
C ASN A 164 -23.20 2.33 7.79
N GLU A 165 -22.06 2.75 8.36
CA GLU A 165 -22.03 3.84 9.35
C GLU A 165 -22.64 5.14 8.80
N ARG A 166 -22.32 5.51 7.55
CA ARG A 166 -22.91 6.69 6.91
C ARG A 166 -24.42 6.60 6.81
N ARG A 167 -24.94 5.44 6.36
CA ARG A 167 -26.39 5.21 6.25
C ARG A 167 -27.09 5.27 7.61
N ILE A 168 -26.48 4.71 8.65
CA ILE A 168 -27.02 4.78 10.01
C ILE A 168 -27.05 6.23 10.49
N ASN A 169 -25.96 6.98 10.28
CA ASN A 169 -25.91 8.40 10.68
C ASN A 169 -26.94 9.25 9.93
N GLU A 170 -27.14 9.02 8.62
CA GLU A 170 -28.18 9.69 7.84
C GLU A 170 -29.59 9.32 8.34
N TYR A 171 -29.84 8.04 8.62
CA TYR A 171 -31.11 7.58 9.16
C TYR A 171 -31.42 8.23 10.53
N VAL A 172 -30.47 8.22 11.47
CA VAL A 172 -30.62 8.85 12.78
C VAL A 172 -30.86 10.35 12.64
N LYS A 173 -30.13 11.02 11.74
CA LYS A 173 -30.32 12.45 11.48
C LYS A 173 -31.74 12.75 10.98
N ASN A 174 -32.24 12.00 9.99
CA ASN A 174 -33.58 12.19 9.46
C ASN A 174 -34.65 11.94 10.55
N LEU A 175 -34.48 10.89 11.36
CA LEU A 175 -35.41 10.57 12.45
C LEU A 175 -35.49 11.70 13.49
N LEU A 176 -34.35 12.33 13.81
CA LEU A 176 -34.30 13.49 14.70
C LEU A 176 -34.95 14.73 14.07
N GLU A 177 -34.74 14.97 12.78
CA GLU A 177 -35.38 16.08 12.06
C GLU A 177 -36.90 15.94 12.00
N ASP A 178 -37.40 14.73 11.79
CA ASP A 178 -38.85 14.45 11.79
C ASP A 178 -39.45 14.62 13.20
N TYR A 179 -38.76 14.14 14.24
CA TYR A 179 -39.21 14.30 15.63
C TYR A 179 -39.26 15.77 16.08
N VAL A 180 -38.33 16.61 15.62
CA VAL A 180 -38.35 18.06 15.91
C VAL A 180 -39.49 18.77 15.17
N LYS A 181 -39.88 18.32 13.98
CA LYS A 181 -41.03 18.88 13.23
C LYS A 181 -42.38 18.52 13.84
N GLU A 182 -42.51 17.35 14.46
CA GLU A 182 -43.76 16.94 15.12
C GLU A 182 -44.00 17.63 16.47
N LEU A 183 -42.96 18.22 17.07
CA LEU A 183 -43.02 18.90 18.37
C LEU A 183 -43.11 20.43 18.30
N GLY A 184 -43.07 21.02 17.09
CA GLY A 184 -43.20 22.46 16.85
C GLY A 184 -44.52 22.81 16.17
#